data_AF-A0A5C7PNV5-F1
#
_entry.id   AF-A0A5C7PNV5-F1
#
_cell.length_a   1.000
_cell.length_b   1.000
_cell.length_c   1.000
_cell.angle_alpha   90.00
_cell.angle_beta   90.00
_cell.angle_gamma   90.00
#
_symmetry.space_group_name_H-M   'P 1'
#
loop_
_entity.id
_entity.type
_entity.pdbx_description
1 polymer ?
#
loop_
_entity_poly.entity_id
_entity_poly.type
_entity_poly.pdbx_seq_one_letter_code
_entity_poly.pdbx_strand_id
1 'polypeptide(L)'
;MAVSEFYTWGLLNAWQRRMVEDIWRFNQILGTGVAQTSCEVYNQPDREIIADALYSAVQTFIEYAHYYPKPTWVVAERVPFGRGTPWQRQILHTKYGYLVEFGARATTLIQANATVVYSDSDGDGIDDTATITVTTTVDADEIEVFFRTADGAPGAADERWQIEPLTVTKSGNTATITGHRALFVDYNDVWNTPWTPPNFVNRYAGSTATAGDFVTAVDVYRVYADSTDAVQLLTDSWLDCCGSSDYSTFNSEDGVVQIVDSVNGSFRLRADSLTCWRQPELALISYRAGYPMSGGYMNRQLETALIRFANTLMGEDLCSYCDRTRSLWDNDRQAMPAELLTPNLIGNPFGIMRGQLEAWRIVRDKALGAGGKL
;
A
#
# COMPACT_ATOMS: atom_id res chain seq x y z
N MET A 1 9.51 10.76 -2.36
CA MET A 1 8.70 9.69 -1.75
C MET A 1 9.50 8.48 -2.08
N ALA A 2 9.98 7.73 -1.10
CA ALA A 2 10.86 6.62 -1.43
C ALA A 2 10.17 5.63 -2.38
N VAL A 3 10.61 5.58 -3.65
CA VAL A 3 10.09 4.63 -4.63
C VAL A 3 10.82 3.30 -4.48
N SER A 4 10.10 2.20 -4.68
CA SER A 4 10.66 0.84 -4.69
C SER A 4 9.95 -0.02 -5.73
N GLU A 5 10.64 -1.06 -6.20
CA GLU A 5 10.04 -2.11 -7.03
C GLU A 5 8.98 -2.91 -6.28
N PHE A 6 9.11 -2.99 -4.95
CA PHE A 6 8.16 -3.67 -4.06
C PHE A 6 7.02 -2.74 -3.67
N TYR A 7 5.80 -3.26 -3.68
CA TYR A 7 4.66 -2.56 -3.11
C TYR A 7 4.73 -2.64 -1.58
N THR A 8 4.80 -1.49 -0.90
CA THR A 8 5.00 -1.43 0.56
C THR A 8 3.79 -0.92 1.33
N TRP A 9 2.64 -0.72 0.69
CA TRP A 9 1.41 -0.19 1.33
C TRP A 9 1.64 1.13 2.10
N GLY A 10 2.57 1.98 1.63
CA GLY A 10 2.96 3.23 2.30
C GLY A 10 3.87 3.06 3.52
N LEU A 11 4.26 1.83 3.86
CA LEU A 11 5.11 1.56 5.02
C LEU A 11 6.53 2.09 4.85
N LEU A 12 7.03 2.27 3.63
CA LEU A 12 8.41 2.74 3.43
C LEU A 12 8.61 4.17 3.96
N ASN A 13 7.67 5.09 3.68
CA ASN A 13 7.70 6.43 4.27
C ASN A 13 7.32 6.41 5.76
N ALA A 14 6.46 5.48 6.18
CA ALA A 14 6.18 5.30 7.60
C ALA A 14 7.40 4.81 8.40
N TRP A 15 8.22 3.95 7.80
CA TRP A 15 9.47 3.44 8.37
C TRP A 15 10.40 4.59 8.71
N GLN A 16 10.63 5.52 7.77
CA GLN A 16 11.45 6.71 8.01
C GLN A 16 10.99 7.49 9.24
N ARG A 17 9.68 7.74 9.37
CA ARG A 17 9.13 8.46 10.53
C ARG A 17 9.28 7.66 11.84
N ARG A 18 9.07 6.34 11.79
CA ARG A 18 9.14 5.46 12.97
C ARG A 18 10.55 5.25 13.48
N MET A 19 11.49 5.16 12.55
CA MET A 19 12.91 5.05 12.83
C MET A 19 13.56 6.39 13.14
N VAL A 20 12.77 7.48 13.14
CA VAL A 20 13.19 8.85 13.43
C VAL A 20 14.32 9.30 12.52
N GLU A 21 14.24 8.89 11.27
CA GLU A 21 15.15 9.34 10.23
C GLU A 21 14.71 10.69 9.69
N ASP A 22 15.65 11.45 9.14
CA ASP A 22 15.34 12.71 8.48
C ASP A 22 14.71 12.44 7.10
N ILE A 23 13.63 13.14 6.79
CA ILE A 23 12.87 12.89 5.57
C ILE A 23 13.65 13.27 4.31
N TRP A 24 14.52 14.29 4.35
CA TRP A 24 15.37 14.67 3.22
C TRP A 24 16.41 13.59 2.97
N ARG A 25 17.13 13.17 4.01
CA ARG A 25 18.20 12.15 3.89
C ARG A 25 17.68 10.80 3.44
N PHE A 26 16.50 10.40 3.93
CA PHE A 26 15.85 9.17 3.50
C PHE A 26 15.48 9.20 2.01
N ASN A 27 15.09 10.37 1.49
CA ASN A 27 14.79 10.58 0.06
C ASN A 27 16.03 11.01 -0.75
N GLN A 28 17.25 10.78 -0.23
CA GLN A 28 18.52 11.03 -0.92
C GLN A 28 18.82 12.52 -1.20
N ILE A 29 18.37 13.42 -0.32
CA ILE A 29 18.60 14.86 -0.40
C ILE A 29 19.46 15.35 0.78
N LEU A 30 20.42 16.23 0.48
CA LEU A 30 21.22 17.00 1.43
C LEU A 30 21.04 18.50 1.20
N GLY A 31 21.72 19.34 1.97
CA GLY A 31 21.78 20.78 1.74
C GLY A 31 21.45 21.59 2.99
N THR A 32 21.15 22.86 2.79
CA THR A 32 20.76 23.77 3.87
C THR A 32 19.47 23.26 4.53
N GLY A 33 19.45 23.31 5.87
CA GLY A 33 18.38 22.88 6.80
C GLY A 33 18.01 21.40 6.78
N VAL A 34 18.72 20.58 6.00
CA VAL A 34 18.79 19.15 6.31
C VAL A 34 19.59 18.98 7.60
N ALA A 35 19.06 18.22 8.56
CA ALA A 35 19.73 18.00 9.84
C ALA A 35 21.17 17.47 9.62
N GLN A 36 22.17 18.27 10.00
CA GLN A 36 23.58 17.87 9.90
C GLN A 36 23.88 16.83 10.97
N THR A 37 23.92 15.57 10.55
CA THR A 37 24.34 14.45 11.38
C THR A 37 25.55 13.79 10.73
N SER A 38 26.24 12.91 11.47
CA SER A 38 27.32 12.09 10.92
C SER A 38 26.83 10.94 10.02
N CYS A 39 25.52 10.82 9.81
CA CYS A 39 24.94 9.69 9.07
C CYS A 39 24.90 10.00 7.57
N GLU A 40 25.11 8.98 6.76
CA GLU A 40 25.06 9.08 5.31
C GLU A 40 23.60 9.18 4.79
N VAL A 41 23.43 9.60 3.54
CA VAL A 41 22.13 9.53 2.87
C VAL A 41 21.73 8.10 2.53
N TYR A 42 20.44 7.84 2.46
CA TYR A 42 19.93 6.59 1.93
C TYR A 42 19.98 6.64 0.41
N ASN A 43 20.66 5.68 -0.22
CA ASN A 43 20.60 5.52 -1.66
C ASN A 43 19.44 4.59 -2.04
N GLN A 44 19.21 4.41 -3.34
CA GLN A 44 18.13 3.56 -3.82
C GLN A 44 18.26 2.08 -3.37
N PRO A 45 19.44 1.43 -3.46
CA PRO A 45 19.62 0.09 -2.92
C PRO A 45 19.27 -0.07 -1.42
N ASP A 46 19.64 0.87 -0.56
CA ASP A 46 19.29 0.76 0.87
C ASP A 46 17.77 0.77 1.07
N ARG A 47 17.06 1.64 0.33
CA ARG A 47 15.59 1.73 0.38
C ARG A 47 14.93 0.47 -0.14
N GLU A 48 15.52 -0.18 -1.14
CA GLU A 48 15.04 -1.47 -1.66
C GLU A 48 15.20 -2.60 -0.65
N ILE A 49 16.30 -2.64 0.10
CA ILE A 49 16.47 -3.61 1.21
C ILE A 49 15.38 -3.40 2.26
N ILE A 50 15.08 -2.14 2.63
CA ILE A 50 14.01 -1.82 3.58
C ILE A 50 12.65 -2.24 3.01
N ALA A 51 12.39 -1.93 1.74
CA ALA A 51 11.14 -2.23 1.07
C ALA A 51 10.87 -3.73 0.93
N ASP A 52 11.89 -4.52 0.59
CA ASP A 52 11.80 -5.98 0.52
C ASP A 52 11.49 -6.60 1.89
N ALA A 53 12.16 -6.13 2.94
CA ALA A 53 11.90 -6.57 4.31
C ALA A 53 10.47 -6.20 4.77
N LEU A 54 10.00 -4.99 4.43
CA LEU A 54 8.61 -4.56 4.68
C LEU A 54 7.61 -5.41 3.91
N TYR A 55 7.87 -5.68 2.63
CA TYR A 55 7.04 -6.53 1.80
C TYR A 55 6.92 -7.94 2.39
N SER A 56 8.06 -8.55 2.75
CA SER A 56 8.13 -9.87 3.38
C SER A 56 7.37 -9.93 4.72
N ALA A 57 7.51 -8.89 5.55
CA ALA A 57 6.77 -8.77 6.80
C ALA A 57 5.25 -8.70 6.57
N VAL A 58 4.80 -7.92 5.57
CA VAL A 58 3.38 -7.79 5.22
C VAL A 58 2.82 -9.08 4.63
N GLN A 59 3.54 -9.76 3.74
CA GLN A 59 3.10 -11.04 3.19
C GLN A 59 2.89 -12.08 4.28
N THR A 60 3.84 -12.18 5.21
CA THR A 60 3.73 -13.06 6.38
C THR A 60 2.56 -12.64 7.26
N PHE A 61 2.37 -11.34 7.50
CA PHE A 61 1.22 -10.85 8.24
C PHE A 61 -0.12 -11.25 7.59
N ILE A 62 -0.25 -11.05 6.27
CA ILE A 62 -1.47 -11.38 5.51
C ILE A 62 -1.79 -12.87 5.60
N GLU A 63 -0.77 -13.73 5.52
CA GLU A 63 -0.95 -15.19 5.61
C GLU A 63 -1.61 -15.61 6.93
N TYR A 64 -1.24 -14.97 8.05
CA TYR A 64 -1.75 -15.33 9.37
C TYR A 64 -2.98 -14.53 9.81
N ALA A 65 -3.06 -13.26 9.42
CA ALA A 65 -4.14 -12.36 9.82
C ALA A 65 -5.38 -12.46 8.92
N HIS A 66 -5.23 -12.91 7.67
CA HIS A 66 -6.28 -12.99 6.63
C HIS A 66 -6.92 -11.64 6.28
N TYR A 67 -6.16 -10.55 6.33
CA TYR A 67 -6.53 -9.25 5.77
C TYR A 67 -5.29 -8.42 5.45
N TYR A 68 -5.45 -7.43 4.56
CA TYR A 68 -4.39 -6.48 4.24
C TYR A 68 -4.27 -5.39 5.31
N PRO A 69 -3.06 -4.93 5.66
CA PRO A 69 -2.89 -3.90 6.67
C PRO A 69 -3.35 -2.50 6.23
N LYS A 70 -3.44 -2.27 4.91
CA LYS A 70 -4.03 -1.10 4.25
C LYS A 70 -5.03 -1.61 3.19
N PRO A 71 -6.18 -0.94 2.95
CA PRO A 71 -7.12 -1.36 1.91
C PRO A 71 -6.43 -1.55 0.56
N THR A 72 -6.50 -2.75 0.03
CA THR A 72 -5.84 -3.19 -1.22
C THR A 72 -6.90 -3.77 -2.17
N TRP A 73 -6.69 -3.59 -3.47
CA TRP A 73 -7.57 -4.12 -4.51
C TRP A 73 -7.24 -5.58 -4.80
N VAL A 74 -8.27 -6.42 -4.82
CA VAL A 74 -8.22 -7.82 -5.21
C VAL A 74 -9.07 -7.98 -6.46
N VAL A 75 -8.48 -8.53 -7.51
CA VAL A 75 -9.14 -8.64 -8.83
C VAL A 75 -9.44 -10.11 -9.13
N ALA A 76 -10.67 -10.37 -9.57
CA ALA A 76 -11.14 -11.67 -10.05
C ALA A 76 -10.87 -12.85 -9.08
N GLU A 77 -11.15 -12.66 -7.79
CA GLU A 77 -11.17 -13.78 -6.84
C GLU A 77 -12.27 -14.78 -7.22
N ARG A 78 -11.91 -16.07 -7.29
CA ARG A 78 -12.84 -17.15 -7.57
C ARG A 78 -13.46 -17.67 -6.27
N VAL A 79 -14.77 -17.51 -6.12
CA VAL A 79 -15.53 -17.99 -4.96
C VAL A 79 -16.48 -19.10 -5.40
N PRO A 80 -16.19 -20.37 -5.11
CA PRO A 80 -17.06 -21.48 -5.49
C PRO A 80 -18.33 -21.50 -4.65
N PHE A 81 -19.46 -21.84 -5.26
CA PHE A 81 -20.70 -22.04 -4.51
C PHE A 81 -20.72 -23.42 -3.84
N GLY A 82 -21.26 -23.47 -2.62
CA GLY A 82 -21.52 -24.73 -1.93
C GLY A 82 -22.61 -25.55 -2.61
N ARG A 83 -22.54 -26.88 -2.47
CA ARG A 83 -23.60 -27.79 -2.96
C ARG A 83 -24.77 -27.85 -1.98
N GLY A 84 -25.99 -28.07 -2.49
CA GLY A 84 -27.17 -28.37 -1.68
C GLY A 84 -27.98 -27.17 -1.16
N THR A 85 -27.44 -25.95 -1.24
CA THR A 85 -28.20 -24.71 -0.97
C THR A 85 -28.27 -23.88 -2.25
N PRO A 86 -29.44 -23.33 -2.65
CA PRO A 86 -29.50 -22.39 -3.78
C PRO A 86 -28.49 -21.27 -3.59
N TRP A 87 -27.66 -21.01 -4.60
CA TRP A 87 -26.54 -20.07 -4.53
C TRP A 87 -26.97 -18.67 -4.06
N GLN A 88 -28.19 -18.23 -4.42
CA GLN A 88 -28.77 -16.94 -4.00
C GLN A 88 -29.01 -16.83 -2.48
N ARG A 89 -29.05 -17.97 -1.77
CA ARG A 89 -29.27 -18.04 -0.33
C ARG A 89 -27.98 -18.25 0.46
N GLN A 90 -26.86 -18.49 -0.22
CA GLN A 90 -25.58 -18.71 0.43
C GLN A 90 -25.00 -17.38 0.92
N ILE A 91 -24.35 -17.42 2.08
CA ILE A 91 -23.44 -16.36 2.52
C ILE A 91 -22.06 -16.83 2.11
N LEU A 92 -21.41 -16.03 1.30
CA LEU A 92 -20.06 -16.28 0.80
C LEU A 92 -19.07 -15.42 1.56
N HIS A 93 -17.79 -15.78 1.47
CA HIS A 93 -16.69 -15.08 2.12
C HIS A 93 -15.62 -14.76 1.08
N THR A 94 -15.07 -13.56 1.14
CA THR A 94 -13.83 -13.20 0.44
C THR A 94 -12.65 -13.87 1.12
N LYS A 95 -11.55 -14.09 0.40
CA LYS A 95 -10.30 -14.61 0.97
C LYS A 95 -9.72 -13.71 2.07
N TYR A 96 -9.94 -12.40 1.93
CA TYR A 96 -9.44 -11.38 2.84
C TYR A 96 -10.60 -10.60 3.47
N GLY A 97 -10.57 -10.45 4.80
CA GLY A 97 -11.59 -9.68 5.52
C GLY A 97 -11.36 -8.17 5.49
N TYR A 98 -12.16 -7.43 6.27
CA TYR A 98 -12.29 -5.97 6.19
C TYR A 98 -12.62 -5.49 4.76
N LEU A 99 -13.67 -6.09 4.19
CA LEU A 99 -14.24 -5.73 2.91
C LEU A 99 -14.81 -4.30 2.96
N VAL A 100 -14.29 -3.44 2.07
CA VAL A 100 -14.69 -2.04 1.97
C VAL A 100 -15.80 -1.88 0.93
N GLU A 101 -15.53 -2.32 -0.30
CA GLU A 101 -16.42 -2.16 -1.45
C GLU A 101 -16.10 -3.21 -2.52
N PHE A 102 -17.07 -3.47 -3.42
CA PHE A 102 -16.87 -4.31 -4.60
C PHE A 102 -16.56 -3.44 -5.82
N GLY A 103 -15.64 -3.91 -6.63
CA GLY A 103 -15.14 -3.24 -7.82
C GLY A 103 -13.66 -3.53 -8.06
N ALA A 104 -13.23 -3.39 -9.31
CA ALA A 104 -11.82 -3.39 -9.66
C ALA A 104 -11.23 -1.99 -9.46
N ARG A 105 -9.91 -1.90 -9.22
CA ARG A 105 -9.22 -0.61 -9.22
C ARG A 105 -9.36 0.02 -10.59
N ALA A 106 -9.96 1.20 -10.65
CA ALA A 106 -9.93 2.04 -11.84
C ALA A 106 -9.31 3.40 -11.51
N THR A 107 -8.73 4.00 -12.54
CA THR A 107 -8.17 5.33 -12.46
C THR A 107 -8.72 6.21 -13.58
N THR A 108 -8.89 7.49 -13.30
CA THR A 108 -9.26 8.47 -14.33
C THR A 108 -8.45 9.73 -14.10
N LEU A 109 -7.78 10.20 -15.14
CA LEU A 109 -6.95 11.39 -15.07
C LEU A 109 -7.82 12.62 -14.74
N ILE A 110 -7.49 13.31 -13.65
CA ILE A 110 -8.10 14.60 -13.29
C ILE A 110 -7.32 15.71 -13.98
N GLN A 111 -6.00 15.71 -13.81
CA GLN A 111 -5.12 16.71 -14.41
C GLN A 111 -3.74 16.11 -14.67
N ALA A 112 -3.33 16.13 -15.94
CA ALA A 112 -1.96 15.81 -16.32
C ALA A 112 -1.05 17.02 -16.11
N ASN A 113 0.21 16.79 -15.77
CA ASN A 113 1.23 17.82 -15.56
C ASN A 113 0.76 18.95 -14.61
N ALA A 114 0.07 18.58 -13.52
CA ALA A 114 -0.29 19.52 -12.47
C ALA A 114 1.00 20.11 -11.87
N THR A 115 1.13 21.44 -11.91
CA THR A 115 2.31 22.15 -11.42
C THR A 115 2.45 21.95 -9.92
N VAL A 116 3.68 21.64 -9.50
CA VAL A 116 4.06 21.60 -8.09
C VAL A 116 4.70 22.93 -7.73
N VAL A 117 4.10 23.65 -6.78
CA VAL A 117 4.67 24.89 -6.25
C VAL A 117 5.35 24.59 -4.92
N TYR A 118 6.63 24.91 -4.82
CA TYR A 118 7.40 24.79 -3.60
C TYR A 118 7.41 26.11 -2.84
N SER A 119 7.29 26.04 -1.51
CA SER A 119 7.33 27.20 -0.62
C SER A 119 7.93 26.85 0.73
N ASP A 120 8.64 27.80 1.31
CA ASP A 120 9.09 27.78 2.71
C ASP A 120 7.93 28.13 3.64
N SER A 121 7.43 27.14 4.37
CA SER A 121 6.26 27.30 5.25
C SER A 121 6.58 27.83 6.64
N ASP A 122 7.82 27.71 7.11
CA ASP A 122 8.24 28.07 8.47
C ASP A 122 9.24 29.24 8.54
N GLY A 123 9.71 29.71 7.38
CA GLY A 123 10.58 30.87 7.25
C GLY A 123 12.05 30.58 7.51
N ASP A 124 12.48 29.31 7.47
CA ASP A 124 13.87 28.92 7.71
C ASP A 124 14.79 29.11 6.48
N GLY A 125 14.23 29.53 5.35
CA GLY A 125 14.91 29.78 4.08
C GLY A 125 14.94 28.59 3.14
N ILE A 126 14.20 27.51 3.43
CA ILE A 126 14.13 26.32 2.59
C ILE A 126 12.70 26.06 2.17
N ASP A 127 12.49 25.90 0.86
CA ASP A 127 11.19 25.47 0.38
C ASP A 127 10.95 24.01 0.76
N ASP A 128 10.21 23.77 1.83
CA ASP A 128 9.95 22.46 2.42
C ASP A 128 8.56 21.91 2.08
N THR A 129 7.65 22.77 1.63
CA THR A 129 6.26 22.44 1.36
C THR A 129 5.98 22.46 -0.13
N ALA A 130 5.45 21.34 -0.63
CA ALA A 130 4.93 21.19 -1.98
C ALA A 130 3.41 21.39 -1.98
N THR A 131 2.92 22.24 -2.86
CA THR A 131 1.49 22.52 -3.04
C THR A 131 1.08 22.29 -4.48
N ILE A 132 0.00 21.52 -4.67
CA ILE A 132 -0.65 21.28 -5.95
C ILE A 132 -2.11 21.73 -5.82
N THR A 133 -2.62 22.43 -6.83
CA THR A 133 -4.03 22.86 -6.87
C THR A 133 -4.66 22.39 -8.16
N VAL A 134 -5.78 21.67 -8.04
CA VAL A 134 -6.55 21.16 -9.18
C VAL A 134 -8.02 21.52 -9.03
N THR A 135 -8.69 21.80 -10.15
CA THR A 135 -10.15 22.02 -10.17
C THR A 135 -10.86 20.72 -10.55
N THR A 136 -11.63 20.15 -9.62
CA THR A 136 -12.33 18.88 -9.79
C THR A 136 -13.59 18.79 -8.94
N THR A 137 -14.58 18.01 -9.42
CA THR A 137 -15.76 17.64 -8.65
C THR A 137 -15.57 16.34 -7.87
N VAL A 138 -14.49 15.58 -8.12
CA VAL A 138 -14.13 14.32 -7.44
C VAL A 138 -13.92 14.54 -5.95
N ASP A 139 -14.34 13.59 -5.12
CA ASP A 139 -14.21 13.68 -3.67
C ASP A 139 -12.75 13.56 -3.22
N ALA A 140 -12.40 14.23 -2.11
CA ALA A 140 -11.01 14.41 -1.70
C ALA A 140 -10.30 13.09 -1.36
N ASP A 141 -11.05 12.06 -0.96
CA ASP A 141 -10.58 10.72 -0.62
C ASP A 141 -10.35 9.81 -1.84
N GLU A 142 -10.84 10.20 -3.02
CA GLU A 142 -10.55 9.52 -4.30
C GLU A 142 -9.41 10.19 -5.07
N ILE A 143 -8.86 11.32 -4.59
CA ILE A 143 -7.79 12.06 -5.28
C ILE A 143 -6.43 11.53 -4.82
N GLU A 144 -5.64 11.04 -5.78
CA GLU A 144 -4.28 10.57 -5.55
C GLU A 144 -3.31 11.22 -6.54
N VAL A 145 -2.05 11.39 -6.11
CA VAL A 145 -0.99 12.02 -6.90
C VAL A 145 0.06 10.98 -7.24
N PHE A 146 0.51 10.99 -8.50
CA PHE A 146 1.49 10.04 -9.02
C PHE A 146 2.62 10.78 -9.74
N PHE A 147 3.81 10.20 -9.70
CA PHE A 147 4.88 10.58 -10.62
C PHE A 147 4.46 10.30 -12.07
N ARG A 148 4.95 11.13 -12.99
CA ARG A 148 4.67 10.96 -14.42
C ARG A 148 5.55 9.86 -14.99
N THR A 149 5.13 9.26 -16.10
CA THR A 149 6.00 8.36 -16.87
C THR A 149 7.25 9.07 -17.40
N ALA A 150 7.17 10.38 -17.64
CA ALA A 150 8.32 11.22 -17.99
C ALA A 150 9.37 11.32 -16.87
N ASP A 151 8.95 11.13 -15.61
CA ASP A 151 9.81 11.18 -14.43
C ASP A 151 10.23 9.78 -13.97
N GLY A 152 10.14 8.77 -14.85
CA GLY A 152 10.62 7.41 -14.59
C GLY A 152 9.56 6.39 -14.18
N ALA A 153 8.31 6.79 -13.94
CA ALA A 153 7.26 5.84 -13.57
C ALA A 153 6.99 4.80 -14.70
N PRO A 154 6.89 3.49 -14.40
CA PRO A 154 6.67 2.44 -15.39
C PRO A 154 5.35 2.57 -16.17
N GLY A 155 4.35 3.21 -15.57
CA GLY A 155 3.02 3.38 -16.14
C GLY A 155 2.23 4.49 -15.48
N ALA A 156 1.18 4.94 -16.16
CA ALA A 156 0.24 5.93 -15.63
C ALA A 156 -0.47 5.39 -14.39
N ALA A 157 -0.47 6.17 -13.31
CA ALA A 157 -1.12 5.83 -12.04
C ALA A 157 -0.70 4.45 -11.46
N ASP A 158 0.57 4.06 -11.65
CA ASP A 158 1.17 2.89 -11.01
C ASP A 158 1.21 3.12 -9.49
N GLU A 159 0.62 2.20 -8.73
CA GLU A 159 0.46 2.32 -7.28
C GLU A 159 1.80 2.38 -6.52
N ARG A 160 2.87 1.82 -7.09
CA ARG A 160 4.23 1.89 -6.50
C ARG A 160 4.85 3.29 -6.60
N TRP A 161 4.30 4.13 -7.49
CA TRP A 161 4.75 5.50 -7.75
C TRP A 161 3.73 6.54 -7.26
N GLN A 162 2.79 6.13 -6.39
CA GLN A 162 1.86 7.02 -5.71
C GLN A 162 2.59 7.87 -4.66
N ILE A 163 2.59 9.19 -4.80
CA ILE A 163 3.22 10.08 -3.83
C ILE A 163 2.39 10.10 -2.54
N GLU A 164 2.90 9.48 -1.49
CA GLU A 164 2.26 9.44 -0.17
C GLU A 164 3.29 9.63 0.98
N PRO A 165 2.89 10.16 2.14
CA PRO A 165 1.56 10.69 2.45
C PRO A 165 1.37 12.15 1.98
N LEU A 166 0.17 12.49 1.52
CA LEU A 166 -0.25 13.85 1.17
C LEU A 166 -1.52 14.22 1.92
N THR A 167 -1.70 15.52 2.17
CA THR A 167 -2.95 16.06 2.73
C THR A 167 -3.78 16.63 1.59
N VAL A 168 -4.98 16.10 1.38
CA VAL A 168 -5.92 16.60 0.38
C VAL A 168 -7.05 17.34 1.11
N THR A 169 -7.23 18.62 0.77
CA THR A 169 -8.36 19.42 1.25
C THR A 169 -9.14 19.94 0.06
N LYS A 170 -10.46 20.09 0.19
CA LYS A 170 -11.33 20.54 -0.91
C LYS A 170 -12.24 21.66 -0.42
N SER A 171 -12.31 22.74 -1.20
CA SER A 171 -13.24 23.86 -0.99
C SER A 171 -13.94 24.17 -2.32
N GLY A 172 -15.25 23.91 -2.38
CA GLY A 172 -15.98 23.92 -3.64
C GLY A 172 -15.42 22.89 -4.63
N ASN A 173 -15.05 23.34 -5.83
CA ASN A 173 -14.44 22.50 -6.86
C ASN A 173 -12.91 22.58 -6.85
N THR A 174 -12.29 23.25 -5.88
CA THR A 174 -10.83 23.37 -5.82
C THR A 174 -10.29 22.41 -4.77
N ALA A 175 -9.50 21.44 -5.21
CA ALA A 175 -8.73 20.57 -4.33
C ALA A 175 -7.30 21.10 -4.19
N THR A 176 -6.86 21.27 -2.94
CA THR A 176 -5.50 21.66 -2.57
C THR A 176 -4.83 20.47 -1.93
N ILE A 177 -3.73 20.03 -2.55
CA ILE A 177 -2.95 18.86 -2.14
C ILE A 177 -1.61 19.37 -1.64
N THR A 178 -1.24 19.04 -0.40
CA THR A 178 0.02 19.46 0.21
C THR A 178 0.82 18.28 0.70
N GLY A 179 2.15 18.41 0.66
CA GLY A 179 3.08 17.42 1.15
C GLY A 179 4.46 18.03 1.34
N HIS A 180 5.35 17.27 1.97
CA HIS A 180 6.74 17.70 2.14
C HIS A 180 7.50 17.57 0.80
N ARG A 181 8.32 18.56 0.42
CA ARG A 181 9.05 18.59 -0.88
C ARG A 181 9.98 17.40 -1.08
N ALA A 182 10.58 16.86 -0.02
CA ALA A 182 11.35 15.60 -0.10
C ALA A 182 10.53 14.42 -0.68
N LEU A 183 9.20 14.50 -0.68
CA LEU A 183 8.35 13.50 -1.32
C LEU A 183 8.34 13.60 -2.86
N PHE A 184 8.88 14.67 -3.44
CA PHE A 184 8.83 15.00 -4.87
C PHE A 184 10.21 15.00 -5.53
N VAL A 185 11.17 14.25 -4.99
CA VAL A 185 12.51 14.11 -5.58
C VAL A 185 12.41 13.46 -6.96
N ASP A 186 13.19 13.97 -7.92
CA ASP A 186 13.22 13.46 -9.28
C ASP A 186 13.98 12.12 -9.34
N TYR A 187 13.32 11.08 -9.84
CA TYR A 187 13.93 9.76 -9.98
C TYR A 187 15.10 9.77 -10.97
N ASN A 188 14.96 10.46 -12.11
CA ASN A 188 15.94 10.41 -13.19
C ASN A 188 17.27 11.06 -12.78
N ASP A 189 17.18 12.16 -12.04
CA ASP A 189 18.35 12.91 -11.60
C ASP A 189 18.94 12.34 -10.30
N VAL A 190 18.09 11.96 -9.33
CA VAL A 190 18.56 11.57 -7.99
C VAL A 190 18.52 10.07 -7.74
N TRP A 191 17.36 9.43 -7.80
CA TRP A 191 17.24 8.03 -7.34
C TRP A 191 17.89 7.01 -8.28
N ASN A 192 17.92 7.28 -9.58
CA ASN A 192 18.59 6.44 -10.57
C ASN A 192 20.12 6.57 -10.54
N THR A 193 20.65 7.49 -9.73
CA THR A 193 22.09 7.69 -9.53
C THR A 193 22.46 7.40 -8.08
N PRO A 194 22.83 6.15 -7.71
CA PRO A 194 23.13 5.82 -6.31
C PRO A 194 24.49 6.33 -5.82
N TRP A 195 25.45 6.56 -6.73
CA TRP A 195 26.84 6.89 -6.40
C TRP A 195 27.34 8.05 -7.27
N THR A 196 28.20 8.90 -6.71
CA THR A 196 28.72 10.10 -7.39
C THR A 196 29.79 9.71 -8.42
N PRO A 197 29.58 9.92 -9.74
CA PRO A 197 30.61 9.64 -10.72
C PRO A 197 31.82 10.60 -10.55
N PRO A 198 33.06 10.15 -10.84
CA PRO A 198 33.48 8.79 -11.19
C PRO A 198 33.76 7.89 -9.97
N ASN A 199 33.57 8.41 -8.75
CA ASN A 199 34.01 7.76 -7.53
C ASN A 199 32.86 6.99 -6.88
N PHE A 200 32.84 5.67 -7.06
CA PHE A 200 31.92 4.74 -6.38
C PHE A 200 32.10 4.64 -4.85
N VAL A 201 32.82 5.59 -4.25
CA VAL A 201 33.06 5.69 -2.80
C VAL A 201 32.00 6.58 -2.15
N ASN A 202 31.51 7.60 -2.84
CA ASN A 202 30.59 8.58 -2.28
C ASN A 202 29.16 8.32 -2.77
N ARG A 203 28.22 8.22 -1.82
CA ARG A 203 26.78 8.18 -2.11
C ARG A 203 26.38 9.49 -2.80
N TYR A 204 25.64 9.39 -3.88
CA TYR A 204 25.10 10.57 -4.55
C TYR A 204 23.90 11.10 -3.76
N ALA A 205 23.81 12.43 -3.65
CA ALA A 205 22.68 13.10 -3.03
C ALA A 205 22.31 14.33 -3.86
N GLY A 206 21.00 14.56 -4.01
CA GLY A 206 20.49 15.85 -4.46
C GLY A 206 20.66 16.92 -3.38
N SER A 207 20.30 18.14 -3.70
CA SER A 207 20.40 19.32 -2.84
C SER A 207 19.06 20.04 -2.70
N THR A 208 18.72 20.46 -1.47
CA THR A 208 17.57 21.35 -1.22
C THR A 208 17.65 22.66 -2.02
N ALA A 209 18.85 23.12 -2.36
CA ALA A 209 19.10 24.33 -3.14
C ALA A 209 18.95 24.15 -4.67
N THR A 210 18.98 22.91 -5.17
CA THR A 210 18.91 22.63 -6.61
C THR A 210 17.47 22.32 -7.01
N ALA A 211 16.83 23.23 -7.75
CA ALA A 211 15.44 23.04 -8.19
C ALA A 211 15.25 21.81 -9.10
N GLY A 212 16.27 21.45 -9.89
CA GLY A 212 16.23 20.29 -10.79
C GLY A 212 16.14 18.93 -10.08
N ASP A 213 16.54 18.85 -8.81
CA ASP A 213 16.51 17.59 -8.06
C ASP A 213 15.08 17.18 -7.62
N PHE A 214 14.07 17.98 -7.99
CA PHE A 214 12.67 17.78 -7.66
C PHE A 214 11.79 17.93 -8.89
N VAL A 215 10.75 17.10 -8.97
CA VAL A 215 9.79 17.19 -10.08
C VAL A 215 9.03 18.51 -10.01
N THR A 216 8.83 19.17 -11.15
CA THR A 216 8.07 20.44 -11.21
C THR A 216 6.60 20.24 -11.58
N ALA A 217 6.24 19.02 -11.97
CA ALA A 217 4.88 18.63 -12.30
C ALA A 217 4.64 17.16 -11.94
N VAL A 218 3.39 16.84 -11.63
CA VAL A 218 2.89 15.50 -11.30
C VAL A 218 1.58 15.23 -12.02
N ASP A 219 1.12 13.99 -12.05
CA ASP A 219 -0.22 13.69 -12.53
C ASP A 219 -1.16 13.43 -11.36
N VAL A 220 -2.37 13.99 -11.45
CA VAL A 220 -3.41 13.83 -10.44
C VAL A 220 -4.52 12.96 -11.02
N TYR A 221 -4.84 11.87 -10.34
CA TYR A 221 -5.84 10.89 -10.76
C TYR A 221 -6.94 10.77 -9.72
N ARG A 222 -8.13 10.43 -10.20
CA ARG A 222 -9.18 9.79 -9.41
C ARG A 222 -8.85 8.30 -9.31
N VAL A 223 -8.86 7.72 -8.12
CA VAL A 223 -8.74 6.27 -7.89
C VAL A 223 -10.00 5.81 -7.17
N TYR A 224 -10.71 4.86 -7.78
CA TYR A 224 -12.05 4.46 -7.34
C TYR A 224 -12.33 2.99 -7.67
N ALA A 225 -13.39 2.45 -7.06
CA ALA A 225 -13.94 1.15 -7.42
C ALA A 225 -14.75 1.28 -8.70
N ASP A 226 -14.27 0.71 -9.80
CA ASP A 226 -15.11 0.47 -10.96
C ASP A 226 -15.99 -0.75 -10.70
N SER A 227 -17.30 -0.51 -10.66
CA SER A 227 -18.30 -1.55 -10.43
C SER A 227 -18.55 -2.41 -11.67
N THR A 228 -18.03 -2.01 -12.84
CA THR A 228 -18.10 -2.79 -14.07
C THR A 228 -17.41 -4.13 -13.85
N ASP A 229 -18.10 -5.24 -14.12
CA ASP A 229 -17.60 -6.59 -13.87
C ASP A 229 -17.15 -6.84 -12.42
N ALA A 230 -17.64 -6.06 -11.44
CA ALA A 230 -17.28 -6.24 -10.03
C ALA A 230 -17.65 -7.64 -9.52
N VAL A 231 -18.73 -8.19 -10.05
CA VAL A 231 -19.20 -9.54 -9.77
C VAL A 231 -19.67 -10.18 -11.07
N GLN A 232 -19.08 -11.33 -11.38
CA GLN A 232 -19.48 -12.17 -12.51
C GLN A 232 -19.87 -13.55 -11.99
N LEU A 233 -21.07 -14.00 -12.33
CA LEU A 233 -21.57 -15.34 -12.05
C LEU A 233 -21.19 -16.25 -13.23
N LEU A 234 -20.35 -17.24 -12.98
CA LEU A 234 -19.91 -18.17 -14.03
C LEU A 234 -20.72 -19.46 -13.97
N THR A 235 -21.29 -19.82 -15.12
CA THR A 235 -22.03 -21.07 -15.32
C THR A 235 -21.31 -21.91 -16.37
N ASP A 236 -21.12 -23.21 -16.11
CA ASP A 236 -20.67 -24.16 -17.12
C ASP A 236 -21.69 -24.16 -18.28
N SER A 237 -21.22 -23.94 -19.51
CA SER A 237 -22.07 -23.91 -20.69
C SER A 237 -22.83 -25.22 -20.93
N TRP A 238 -22.34 -26.36 -20.45
CA TRP A 238 -23.09 -27.62 -20.48
C TRP A 238 -24.35 -27.59 -19.61
N LEU A 239 -24.34 -26.79 -18.54
CA LEU A 239 -25.47 -26.60 -17.63
C LEU A 239 -26.33 -25.40 -18.00
N ASP A 240 -25.96 -24.65 -19.05
CA ASP A 240 -26.72 -23.48 -19.49
C ASP A 240 -27.97 -23.91 -20.28
N CYS A 241 -29.12 -23.93 -19.60
CA CYS A 241 -30.40 -24.25 -20.22
C CYS A 241 -30.89 -23.18 -21.23
N CYS A 242 -30.13 -22.08 -21.41
CA CYS A 242 -30.49 -20.95 -22.26
C CYS A 242 -30.00 -21.07 -23.71
N GLY A 243 -29.58 -22.28 -24.12
CA GLY A 243 -29.27 -22.58 -25.53
C GLY A 243 -27.85 -22.22 -25.97
N SER A 244 -26.88 -22.27 -25.05
CA SER A 244 -25.47 -22.17 -25.42
C SER A 244 -25.07 -23.33 -26.34
N SER A 245 -24.62 -23.01 -27.56
CA SER A 245 -24.05 -24.00 -28.49
C SER A 245 -22.54 -24.18 -28.32
N ASP A 246 -21.90 -23.33 -27.53
CA ASP A 246 -20.48 -23.45 -27.20
C ASP A 246 -20.35 -24.17 -25.86
N TYR A 247 -19.72 -25.34 -25.86
CA TYR A 247 -19.50 -26.19 -24.68
C TYR A 247 -18.07 -26.07 -24.12
N SER A 248 -17.29 -25.10 -24.60
CA SER A 248 -15.87 -24.96 -24.23
C SER A 248 -15.57 -23.80 -23.29
N THR A 249 -16.58 -22.99 -22.95
CA THR A 249 -16.43 -21.76 -22.16
C THR A 249 -17.42 -21.67 -21.00
N PHE A 250 -17.07 -20.89 -19.98
CA PHE A 250 -18.02 -20.45 -18.96
C PHE A 250 -18.85 -19.30 -19.53
N ASN A 251 -20.16 -19.34 -19.30
CA ASN A 251 -21.03 -18.20 -19.55
C ASN A 251 -21.00 -17.29 -18.32
N SER A 252 -20.67 -16.02 -18.55
CA SER A 252 -20.63 -14.97 -17.52
C SER A 252 -21.95 -14.19 -17.51
N GLU A 253 -22.42 -13.84 -16.33
CA GLU A 253 -23.54 -12.92 -16.11
C GLU A 253 -23.20 -11.96 -14.97
N ASP A 254 -23.60 -10.70 -15.09
CA ASP A 254 -23.38 -9.70 -14.06
C ASP A 254 -24.18 -10.03 -12.79
N GLY A 255 -23.48 -9.94 -11.66
CA GLY A 255 -24.05 -10.12 -10.34
C GLY A 255 -24.22 -8.81 -9.58
N VAL A 256 -25.23 -8.75 -8.73
CA VAL A 256 -25.36 -7.72 -7.70
C VAL A 256 -24.99 -8.32 -6.35
N VAL A 257 -24.28 -7.55 -5.54
CA VAL A 257 -23.76 -8.00 -4.26
C VAL A 257 -24.22 -7.13 -3.10
N GLN A 258 -24.45 -7.78 -1.96
CA GLN A 258 -24.73 -7.13 -0.69
C GLN A 258 -23.71 -7.58 0.35
N ILE A 259 -22.96 -6.63 0.91
CA ILE A 259 -22.09 -6.88 2.06
C ILE A 259 -22.97 -7.20 3.27
N VAL A 260 -22.72 -8.36 3.90
CA VAL A 260 -23.42 -8.81 5.11
C VAL A 260 -22.60 -8.47 6.35
N ASP A 261 -21.29 -8.71 6.30
CA ASP A 261 -20.35 -8.41 7.38
C ASP A 261 -19.01 -8.00 6.73
N SER A 262 -18.67 -6.71 6.82
CA SER A 262 -17.43 -6.20 6.25
C SER A 262 -16.19 -6.77 6.94
N VAL A 263 -16.22 -6.99 8.25
CA VAL A 263 -15.05 -7.45 9.03
C VAL A 263 -14.67 -8.86 8.60
N ASN A 264 -15.64 -9.76 8.52
CA ASN A 264 -15.43 -11.14 8.09
C ASN A 264 -15.43 -11.34 6.56
N GLY A 265 -15.54 -10.24 5.78
CA GLY A 265 -15.61 -10.32 4.32
C GLY A 265 -16.82 -11.12 3.81
N SER A 266 -17.93 -11.12 4.56
CA SER A 266 -19.11 -11.91 4.25
C SER A 266 -20.08 -11.14 3.36
N PHE A 267 -20.60 -11.79 2.32
CA PHE A 267 -21.50 -11.17 1.35
C PHE A 267 -22.53 -12.14 0.79
N ARG A 268 -23.54 -11.59 0.10
CA ARG A 268 -24.57 -12.32 -0.64
C ARG A 268 -24.59 -11.87 -2.08
N LEU A 269 -24.85 -12.80 -2.99
CA LEU A 269 -24.97 -12.54 -4.42
C LEU A 269 -26.40 -12.70 -4.91
N ARG A 270 -26.74 -11.92 -5.93
CA ARG A 270 -27.94 -12.05 -6.76
C ARG A 270 -27.54 -11.84 -8.21
N ALA A 271 -28.31 -12.39 -9.14
CA ALA A 271 -28.15 -12.05 -10.55
C ALA A 271 -28.73 -10.66 -10.77
N ASP A 272 -28.08 -9.85 -11.61
CA ASP A 272 -28.63 -8.54 -11.99
C ASP A 272 -29.89 -8.69 -12.84
N SER A 273 -29.90 -9.71 -13.70
CA SER A 273 -31.05 -10.08 -14.53
C SER A 273 -31.58 -11.47 -14.18
N LEU A 274 -32.87 -11.71 -14.35
CA LEU A 274 -33.47 -13.06 -14.26
C LEU A 274 -33.90 -13.53 -15.65
N THR A 275 -33.05 -13.32 -16.65
CA THR A 275 -33.42 -13.59 -18.05
C THR A 275 -33.57 -15.09 -18.34
N CYS A 276 -32.88 -15.96 -17.61
CA CYS A 276 -33.09 -17.40 -17.67
C CYS A 276 -32.58 -18.16 -16.44
N TRP A 277 -32.99 -19.43 -16.25
CA TRP A 277 -32.64 -20.24 -15.07
C TRP A 277 -31.22 -20.79 -15.18
N ARG A 278 -30.24 -20.03 -14.70
CA ARG A 278 -28.84 -20.48 -14.60
C ARG A 278 -28.49 -20.99 -13.20
N GLN A 279 -27.62 -21.99 -13.17
CA GLN A 279 -27.03 -22.54 -11.95
C GLN A 279 -25.52 -22.24 -11.96
N PRO A 280 -25.11 -21.01 -11.63
CA PRO A 280 -23.70 -20.67 -11.57
C PRO A 280 -22.98 -21.56 -10.56
N GLU A 281 -21.75 -21.93 -10.89
CA GLU A 281 -20.92 -22.84 -10.10
C GLU A 281 -19.90 -22.07 -9.25
N LEU A 282 -19.51 -20.89 -9.71
CA LEU A 282 -18.62 -19.98 -8.99
C LEU A 282 -18.95 -18.51 -9.32
N ALA A 283 -18.49 -17.61 -8.47
CA ALA A 283 -18.44 -16.18 -8.74
C ALA A 283 -16.99 -15.73 -8.94
N LEU A 284 -16.76 -14.83 -9.91
CA LEU A 284 -15.58 -13.98 -9.94
C LEU A 284 -15.95 -12.66 -9.28
N ILE A 285 -15.19 -12.24 -8.28
CA ILE A 285 -15.40 -10.97 -7.60
C ILE A 285 -14.13 -10.14 -7.62
N SER A 286 -14.29 -8.85 -7.89
CA SER A 286 -13.26 -7.85 -7.67
C SER A 286 -13.71 -6.94 -6.53
N TYR A 287 -12.82 -6.63 -5.60
CA TYR A 287 -13.17 -5.88 -4.41
C TYR A 287 -11.96 -5.19 -3.78
N ARG A 288 -12.23 -4.23 -2.90
CA ARG A 288 -11.23 -3.58 -2.05
C ARG A 288 -11.38 -4.07 -0.61
N ALA A 289 -10.30 -4.57 -0.03
CA ALA A 289 -10.31 -5.05 1.35
C ALA A 289 -9.02 -4.74 2.10
N GLY A 290 -9.13 -4.54 3.40
CA GLY A 290 -8.01 -4.29 4.30
C GLY A 290 -8.42 -3.46 5.50
N TYR A 291 -7.57 -3.44 6.52
CA TYR A 291 -7.86 -2.78 7.78
C TYR A 291 -8.18 -1.29 7.56
N PRO A 292 -9.26 -0.74 8.15
CA PRO A 292 -9.66 0.64 7.93
C PRO A 292 -8.54 1.64 8.23
N MET A 293 -8.36 2.62 7.34
CA MET A 293 -7.41 3.71 7.55
C MET A 293 -7.95 4.72 8.56
N SER A 294 -7.06 5.34 9.33
CA SER A 294 -7.38 6.42 10.26
C SER A 294 -6.71 7.70 9.79
N GLY A 295 -7.50 8.64 9.28
CA GLY A 295 -6.98 9.90 8.71
C GLY A 295 -6.05 9.71 7.52
N GLY A 296 -6.33 8.71 6.66
CA GLY A 296 -5.49 8.37 5.51
C GLY A 296 -4.25 7.54 5.84
N TYR A 297 -4.01 7.22 7.12
CA TYR A 297 -2.86 6.42 7.56
C TYR A 297 -3.28 5.01 7.97
N MET A 298 -2.34 4.07 7.83
CA MET A 298 -2.46 2.75 8.45
C MET A 298 -2.66 2.88 9.96
N ASN A 299 -3.39 1.94 10.56
CA ASN A 299 -3.51 1.89 12.01
C ASN A 299 -2.11 1.89 12.67
N ARG A 300 -1.86 2.82 13.59
CA ARG A 300 -0.55 3.03 14.22
C ARG A 300 0.04 1.79 14.89
N GLN A 301 -0.79 0.95 15.52
CA GLN A 301 -0.31 -0.29 16.16
C GLN A 301 0.17 -1.27 15.10
N LEU A 302 -0.59 -1.42 14.02
CA LEU A 302 -0.26 -2.31 12.92
C LEU A 302 0.98 -1.83 12.16
N GLU A 303 1.03 -0.55 11.83
CA GLU A 303 2.19 0.10 11.20
C GLU A 303 3.47 -0.12 12.01
N THR A 304 3.41 0.14 13.33
CA THR A 304 4.56 -0.03 14.23
C THR A 304 5.00 -1.50 14.27
N ALA A 305 4.06 -2.42 14.43
CA ALA A 305 4.36 -3.83 14.53
C ALA A 305 4.99 -4.40 13.24
N LEU A 306 4.49 -4.00 12.07
CA LEU A 306 5.02 -4.42 10.77
C LEU A 306 6.43 -3.86 10.52
N ILE A 307 6.68 -2.59 10.84
CA ILE A 307 8.02 -1.99 10.72
C ILE A 307 9.02 -2.69 11.64
N ARG A 308 8.64 -2.94 12.90
CA ARG A 308 9.50 -3.64 13.85
C ARG A 308 9.77 -5.07 13.43
N PHE A 309 8.78 -5.75 12.83
CA PHE A 309 8.98 -7.07 12.23
C PHE A 309 9.93 -7.01 11.03
N ALA A 310 9.74 -6.07 10.11
CA ALA A 310 10.62 -5.88 8.96
C ALA A 310 12.08 -5.66 9.36
N ASN A 311 12.36 -4.87 10.41
CA ASN A 311 13.72 -4.69 10.95
C ASN A 311 14.40 -6.02 11.33
N THR A 312 13.64 -7.03 11.74
CA THR A 312 14.17 -8.37 12.05
C THR A 312 14.46 -9.22 10.82
N LEU A 313 13.82 -8.91 9.69
CA LEU A 313 14.00 -9.62 8.42
C LEU A 313 15.18 -9.08 7.60
N MET A 314 15.61 -7.84 7.86
CA MET A 314 16.80 -7.26 7.23
C MET A 314 18.05 -8.08 7.59
N GLY A 315 18.81 -8.54 6.61
CA GLY A 315 19.97 -9.41 6.83
C GLY A 315 21.17 -8.67 7.42
N GLU A 316 21.36 -7.42 7.03
CA GLU A 316 22.52 -6.59 7.36
C GLU A 316 22.13 -5.23 7.94
N ASP A 317 23.08 -4.60 8.63
CA ASP A 317 22.98 -3.21 9.08
C ASP A 317 23.20 -2.29 7.87
N LEU A 318 22.37 -1.26 7.72
CA LEU A 318 22.55 -0.29 6.64
C LEU A 318 23.59 0.75 7.08
N CYS A 319 24.56 1.04 6.21
CA CYS A 319 25.61 2.02 6.53
C CYS A 319 25.04 3.43 6.85
N SER A 320 23.84 3.73 6.35
CA SER A 320 23.19 5.04 6.49
C SER A 320 22.46 5.28 7.82
N TYR A 321 22.44 4.31 8.74
CA TYR A 321 21.75 4.49 10.01
C TYR A 321 22.38 5.57 10.88
N CYS A 322 21.53 6.45 11.40
CA CYS A 322 21.89 7.25 12.56
C CYS A 322 21.92 6.43 13.85
N ASP A 323 22.67 6.90 14.85
CA ASP A 323 22.79 6.23 16.16
C ASP A 323 21.43 5.87 16.78
N ARG A 324 20.44 6.78 16.64
CA ARG A 324 19.08 6.55 17.13
C ARG A 324 18.35 5.44 16.35
N THR A 325 18.45 5.46 15.03
CA THR A 325 17.84 4.48 14.14
C THR A 325 18.47 3.11 14.33
N ARG A 326 19.80 3.04 14.42
CA ARG A 326 20.54 1.84 14.79
C ARG A 326 20.09 1.31 16.15
N SER A 327 19.96 2.16 17.16
CA SER A 327 19.48 1.74 18.49
C SER A 327 18.07 1.13 18.45
N LEU A 328 17.15 1.69 17.65
CA LEU A 328 15.81 1.13 17.46
C LEU A 328 15.86 -0.21 16.72
N TRP A 329 16.65 -0.29 15.66
CA TRP A 329 16.84 -1.51 14.86
C TRP A 329 17.45 -2.64 15.70
N ASP A 330 18.51 -2.35 16.46
CA ASP A 330 19.14 -3.29 17.40
C ASP A 330 18.14 -3.78 18.44
N ASN A 331 17.34 -2.86 19.01
CA ASN A 331 16.33 -3.21 19.99
C ASN A 331 15.24 -4.14 19.41
N ASP A 332 14.88 -4.00 18.14
CA ASP A 332 13.90 -4.89 17.50
C ASP A 332 14.45 -6.29 17.27
N ARG A 333 15.76 -6.40 17.02
CA ARG A 333 16.48 -7.65 16.76
C ARG A 333 16.97 -8.37 18.02
N GLN A 334 16.95 -7.69 19.16
CA GLN A 334 17.25 -8.34 20.44
C GLN A 334 16.29 -9.51 20.68
N ALA A 335 16.86 -10.69 20.93
CA ALA A 335 16.09 -11.84 21.38
C ALA A 335 15.41 -11.51 22.72
N MET A 336 14.17 -11.96 22.89
CA MET A 336 13.49 -11.80 24.16
C MET A 336 14.13 -12.69 25.23
N PRO A 337 14.36 -12.19 26.46
CA PRO A 337 14.86 -13.01 27.56
C PRO A 337 13.99 -14.24 27.79
N ALA A 338 14.61 -15.38 28.08
CA ALA A 338 13.92 -16.67 28.22
C ALA A 338 12.84 -16.63 29.31
N GLU A 339 13.03 -15.81 30.34
CA GLU A 339 12.10 -15.62 31.45
C GLU A 339 10.78 -14.95 31.03
N LEU A 340 10.76 -14.24 29.90
CA LEU A 340 9.59 -13.56 29.35
C LEU A 340 8.89 -14.38 28.24
N LEU A 341 9.48 -15.49 27.80
CA LEU A 341 8.92 -16.35 26.77
C LEU A 341 7.89 -17.31 27.39
N THR A 342 6.61 -17.01 27.19
CA THR A 342 5.53 -17.96 27.51
C THR A 342 5.48 -19.09 26.47
N PRO A 343 4.97 -20.29 26.80
CA PRO A 343 4.85 -21.40 25.83
C PRO A 343 4.16 -21.00 24.52
N ASN A 344 3.14 -20.14 24.60
CA ASN A 344 2.41 -19.62 23.43
C ASN A 344 3.24 -18.68 22.54
N LEU A 345 4.31 -18.10 23.07
CA LEU A 345 5.25 -17.28 22.30
C LEU A 345 6.39 -18.13 21.72
N ILE A 346 6.73 -19.27 22.31
CA ILE A 346 7.81 -20.12 21.78
C ILE A 346 7.41 -20.76 20.45
N GLY A 347 6.14 -21.16 20.32
CA GLY A 347 5.61 -21.75 19.08
C GLY A 347 5.19 -20.74 18.01
N ASN A 348 5.50 -19.45 18.18
CA ASN A 348 5.06 -18.45 17.21
C ASN A 348 5.81 -18.59 15.88
N PRO A 349 5.14 -18.38 14.74
CA PRO A 349 5.74 -18.60 13.42
C PRO A 349 6.70 -17.48 12.97
N PHE A 350 6.72 -16.33 13.67
CA PHE A 350 7.48 -15.15 13.23
C PHE A 350 8.91 -15.15 13.79
N GLY A 351 9.15 -15.86 14.90
CA GLY A 351 10.43 -15.98 15.58
C GLY A 351 10.47 -15.29 16.96
N ILE A 352 11.63 -15.28 17.61
CA ILE A 352 11.77 -14.90 19.04
C ILE A 352 12.37 -13.51 19.26
N MET A 353 12.64 -12.75 18.21
CA MET A 353 13.12 -11.37 18.33
C MET A 353 11.99 -10.45 18.80
N ARG A 354 12.32 -9.34 19.45
CA ARG A 354 11.32 -8.40 20.01
C ARG A 354 10.33 -7.89 18.96
N GLY A 355 10.80 -7.53 17.76
CA GLY A 355 9.94 -7.07 16.66
C GLY A 355 8.98 -8.16 16.15
N GLN A 356 9.48 -9.39 16.01
CA GLN A 356 8.68 -10.57 15.60
C GLN A 356 7.57 -10.86 16.60
N LEU A 357 7.90 -10.89 17.89
CA LEU A 357 6.96 -11.18 18.97
C LEU A 357 5.88 -10.11 19.13
N GLU A 358 6.20 -8.84 18.88
CA GLU A 358 5.19 -7.78 18.89
C GLU A 358 4.23 -7.91 17.71
N ALA A 359 4.74 -8.14 16.50
CA ALA A 359 3.90 -8.40 15.34
C ALA A 359 2.98 -9.60 15.56
N TRP A 360 3.50 -10.69 16.12
CA TRP A 360 2.68 -11.85 16.45
C TRP A 360 1.56 -11.54 17.46
N ARG A 361 1.83 -10.69 18.47
CA ARG A 361 0.80 -10.27 19.44
C ARG A 361 -0.34 -9.52 18.75
N ILE A 362 -0.02 -8.63 17.80
CA ILE A 362 -1.03 -7.89 17.03
C ILE A 362 -1.81 -8.83 16.11
N VAL A 363 -1.14 -9.75 15.42
CA VAL A 363 -1.80 -10.78 14.59
C VAL A 363 -2.78 -11.59 15.44
N ARG A 364 -2.35 -12.11 16.59
CA ARG A 364 -3.22 -12.91 17.46
C ARG A 364 -4.42 -12.12 18.01
N ASP A 365 -4.22 -10.85 18.34
CA ASP A 365 -5.31 -9.97 18.83
C ASP A 365 -6.33 -9.63 17.76
N LYS A 366 -5.88 -9.47 16.51
CA LYS A 366 -6.69 -8.93 15.41
C LYS A 366 -7.04 -9.92 14.31
N ALA A 367 -6.52 -11.15 14.36
CA ALA A 367 -6.79 -12.18 13.37
C ALA A 367 -8.28 -12.50 13.34
N LEU A 368 -8.82 -12.64 12.14
CA LEU A 368 -10.20 -13.05 11.95
C LEU A 368 -10.30 -14.55 12.25
N GLY A 369 -11.16 -14.92 13.20
CA GLY A 369 -11.30 -16.29 13.73
C GLY A 369 -11.79 -17.35 12.73
N ALA A 370 -11.81 -17.05 11.42
CA ALA A 370 -12.37 -17.86 10.36
C ALA A 370 -11.34 -18.69 9.57
N GLY A 371 -10.11 -18.87 10.08
CA GLY A 371 -9.12 -19.72 9.40
C GLY A 371 -7.65 -19.37 9.58
N GLY A 372 -7.32 -18.35 10.38
CA GLY A 372 -5.93 -18.06 10.74
C GLY A 372 -5.22 -19.29 11.26
N LYS A 373 -4.02 -19.58 10.74
CA LYS A 373 -3.09 -20.59 11.27
C LYS A 373 -2.59 -20.14 12.65
N LEU A 374 -3.47 -20.07 13.65
CA LEU A 374 -3.14 -19.72 15.03
C LEU A 374 -2.68 -20.94 15.83
#